data_AF-A0A1Q9EPC8-F1
#
_entry.id   AF-A0A1Q9EPC8-F1
#
_cell.length_a   1.000
_cell.length_b   1.000
_cell.length_c   1.000
_cell.angle_alpha   90.00
_cell.angle_beta   90.00
_cell.angle_gamma   90.00
#
_symmetry.space_group_name_H-M   'P 1'
#
loop_
_entity.id
_entity.type
_entity.pdbx_description
1 polymer ?
#
loop_
_entity_poly.entity_id
_entity_poly.type
_entity_poly.pdbx_seq_one_letter_code
_entity_poly.pdbx_strand_id
1 'polypeptide(L)'
;MEASVQRETEVNAALEDKEHWRRSLQPGLSAVLKLAQHEPPSDRLEDEKPTLRRPTKRVARHMSKTGGTFSEALLEQVVNKTFLRIIRDTDALTPQLRSGNFVLGTMRNPCDLQVSLAHFAPSKAFMGEWRTMGPPIRPKKEQCDRGLESGIFESWVLNSRRKTKAGPVGIQSVRFWLMYLASHKCLPIVREYAAKGPKNRESTRWQYSRASREANCTEAHLHSSLKSFRPTEVADCWMFTETYWEDLERCLRDYGSLSEILASSISWERFYAIRANTSLALSLDDRHSPERKSRQTGCSAYFQKEDFRKLEMDADVHLFSRFGYQCCGARQPRNHR
;
A
#
# COMPACT_ATOMS: atom_id res chain seq x y z
N MET A 1 -60.32 -4.87 -13.26
CA MET A 1 -60.35 -5.84 -12.14
C MET A 1 -59.26 -6.90 -12.28
N GLU A 2 -59.06 -7.49 -13.46
CA GLU A 2 -58.06 -8.55 -13.68
C GLU A 2 -56.61 -8.14 -13.34
N ALA A 3 -56.19 -6.92 -13.69
CA ALA A 3 -54.84 -6.43 -13.37
C ALA A 3 -54.55 -6.23 -11.87
N SER A 4 -55.59 -6.12 -11.03
CA SER A 4 -55.42 -5.97 -9.57
C SER A 4 -55.17 -7.31 -8.90
N VAL A 5 -55.86 -8.36 -9.36
CA VAL A 5 -55.72 -9.72 -8.83
C VAL A 5 -54.33 -10.28 -9.12
N GLN A 6 -53.81 -10.01 -10.32
CA GLN A 6 -52.48 -10.48 -10.75
C GLN A 6 -51.34 -9.89 -9.90
N ARG A 7 -51.44 -8.61 -9.50
CA ARG A 7 -50.46 -7.98 -8.61
C ARG A 7 -50.48 -8.54 -7.19
N GLU A 8 -51.64 -8.88 -6.65
CA GLU A 8 -51.71 -9.50 -5.32
C GLU A 8 -51.12 -10.91 -5.32
N THR A 9 -51.25 -11.65 -6.42
CA THR A 9 -50.67 -13.00 -6.52
C THR A 9 -49.14 -12.97 -6.56
N GLU A 10 -48.55 -12.02 -7.29
CA GLU A 10 -47.10 -11.86 -7.37
C GLU A 10 -46.48 -11.40 -6.04
N VAL A 11 -47.16 -10.52 -5.30
CA VAL A 11 -46.68 -10.05 -3.98
C VAL A 11 -46.72 -11.18 -2.95
N ASN A 12 -47.76 -12.01 -2.96
CA ASN A 12 -47.87 -13.14 -2.04
C ASN A 12 -46.81 -14.21 -2.32
N ALA A 13 -46.56 -14.53 -3.60
CA ALA A 13 -45.50 -15.47 -3.98
C ALA A 13 -44.10 -14.98 -3.53
N ALA A 14 -43.82 -13.67 -3.63
CA ALA A 14 -42.56 -13.08 -3.18
C ALA A 14 -42.41 -13.05 -1.65
N LEU A 15 -43.52 -13.03 -0.89
CA LEU A 15 -43.51 -13.09 0.57
C LEU A 15 -43.29 -14.52 1.07
N GLU A 16 -43.89 -15.51 0.41
CA GLU A 16 -43.69 -16.93 0.72
C GLU A 16 -42.25 -17.39 0.47
N ASP A 17 -41.63 -16.94 -0.63
CA ASP A 17 -40.22 -17.22 -0.92
C ASP A 17 -39.29 -16.61 0.14
N LYS A 18 -39.58 -15.39 0.62
CA LYS A 18 -38.84 -14.75 1.72
C LYS A 18 -38.95 -15.51 3.05
N GLU A 19 -40.13 -16.05 3.36
CA GLU A 19 -40.28 -16.89 4.56
C GLU A 19 -39.58 -18.23 4.43
N HIS A 20 -39.60 -18.84 3.25
CA HIS A 20 -38.87 -20.07 2.98
C HIS A 20 -37.35 -19.89 3.19
N TRP A 21 -36.79 -18.79 2.65
CA TRP A 21 -35.39 -18.43 2.87
C TRP A 21 -35.07 -18.21 4.36
N ARG A 22 -35.93 -17.51 5.12
CA ARG A 22 -35.73 -17.32 6.57
C ARG A 22 -35.72 -18.63 7.35
N ARG A 23 -36.61 -19.57 7.02
CA ARG A 23 -36.68 -20.88 7.70
C ARG A 23 -35.46 -21.76 7.35
N SER A 24 -34.93 -21.66 6.14
CA SER A 24 -33.74 -22.41 5.72
C SER A 24 -32.44 -21.98 6.43
N LEU A 25 -32.34 -20.72 6.86
CA LEU A 25 -31.12 -20.15 7.45
C LEU A 25 -31.05 -20.25 8.99
N GLN A 26 -32.16 -20.52 9.66
CA GLN A 26 -32.21 -20.60 11.12
C GLN A 26 -31.34 -21.70 11.76
N PRO A 27 -31.26 -22.93 11.20
CA PRO A 27 -30.46 -23.99 11.81
C PRO A 27 -28.95 -23.70 11.78
N GLY A 28 -28.47 -22.99 10.74
CA GLY A 28 -27.05 -22.65 10.57
C GLY A 28 -26.58 -21.51 11.49
N LEU A 29 -27.44 -20.51 11.76
CA LEU A 29 -27.06 -19.37 12.60
C LEU A 29 -26.83 -19.75 14.07
N SER A 30 -27.59 -20.73 14.58
CA SER A 30 -27.44 -21.20 15.97
C SER A 30 -26.12 -21.95 16.20
N ALA A 31 -25.63 -22.69 15.19
CA ALA A 31 -24.34 -23.37 15.25
C ALA A 31 -23.16 -22.38 15.22
N VAL A 32 -23.26 -21.30 14.44
CA VAL A 32 -22.23 -20.25 14.36
C VAL A 32 -22.15 -19.43 15.64
N LEU A 33 -23.29 -19.15 16.30
CA LEU A 33 -23.32 -18.43 17.58
C LEU A 33 -22.76 -19.26 18.74
N LYS A 34 -22.91 -20.59 18.74
CA LYS A 34 -22.31 -21.47 19.76
C LYS A 34 -20.79 -21.59 19.64
N LEU A 35 -20.23 -21.50 18.42
CA LEU A 35 -18.78 -21.47 18.20
C LEU A 35 -18.13 -20.14 18.65
N ALA A 36 -18.90 -19.06 18.74
CA ALA A 36 -18.40 -17.75 19.16
C ALA A 36 -18.36 -17.55 20.70
N GLN A 37 -18.84 -18.52 21.48
CA GLN A 37 -18.87 -18.44 22.96
C GLN A 37 -17.71 -19.17 23.66
N HIS A 38 -16.76 -19.73 22.91
CA HIS A 38 -15.49 -20.16 23.48
C HIS A 38 -14.50 -19.01 23.43
N GLU A 39 -14.36 -18.33 24.57
CA GLU A 39 -13.22 -17.45 24.80
C GLU A 39 -11.94 -18.27 24.64
N PRO A 40 -10.98 -17.82 23.82
CA PRO A 40 -9.68 -18.48 23.75
C PRO A 40 -9.04 -18.44 25.14
N PRO A 41 -8.32 -19.51 25.54
CA PRO A 41 -7.62 -19.52 26.81
C PRO A 41 -6.71 -18.30 26.88
N SER A 42 -6.82 -17.57 28.00
CA SER A 42 -5.94 -16.46 28.35
C SER A 42 -4.51 -16.99 28.48
N ASP A 43 -3.78 -16.99 27.35
CA ASP A 43 -2.37 -17.35 27.30
C ASP A 43 -1.59 -16.45 28.26
N ARG A 44 -1.10 -17.07 29.33
CA ARG A 44 0.02 -16.55 30.11
C ARG A 44 1.19 -16.43 29.15
N LEU A 45 1.62 -15.19 28.90
CA LEU A 45 2.88 -14.86 28.27
C LEU A 45 4.01 -15.34 29.19
N GLU A 46 4.34 -16.63 29.11
CA GLU A 46 5.64 -17.11 29.58
C GLU A 46 6.70 -16.65 28.58
N ASP A 47 7.80 -16.11 29.11
CA ASP A 47 8.98 -15.65 28.40
C ASP A 47 9.68 -16.83 27.67
N GLU A 48 9.10 -17.31 26.57
CA GLU A 48 9.80 -18.22 25.67
C GLU A 48 10.95 -17.46 25.00
N LYS A 49 12.18 -17.89 25.30
CA LYS A 49 13.38 -17.48 24.57
C LYS A 49 13.10 -17.61 23.07
N PRO A 50 13.43 -16.59 22.25
CA PRO A 50 13.17 -16.61 20.82
C PRO A 50 13.97 -17.74 20.17
N THR A 51 13.34 -18.90 20.03
CA THR A 51 13.81 -19.94 19.14
C THR A 51 13.80 -19.36 17.73
N LEU A 52 14.91 -19.46 17.01
CA LEU A 52 15.04 -19.02 15.62
C LEU A 52 14.01 -19.80 14.79
N ARG A 53 12.78 -19.28 14.69
CA ARG A 53 11.74 -19.85 13.85
C ARG A 53 12.16 -19.61 12.41
N ARG A 54 12.46 -20.69 11.69
CA ARG A 54 12.77 -20.62 10.26
C ARG A 54 11.60 -19.95 9.55
N PRO A 55 11.84 -18.89 8.75
CA PRO A 55 10.77 -18.21 8.04
C PRO A 55 10.07 -19.20 7.11
N THR A 56 8.74 -19.29 7.24
CA THR A 56 7.96 -20.32 6.52
C THR A 56 7.51 -19.85 5.15
N LYS A 57 7.41 -18.52 4.93
CA LYS A 57 6.99 -17.91 3.67
C LYS A 57 7.71 -16.58 3.41
N ARG A 58 7.69 -16.16 2.14
CA ARG A 58 8.11 -14.82 1.69
C ARG A 58 6.91 -13.90 1.65
N VAL A 59 7.09 -12.67 2.14
CA VAL A 59 6.06 -11.64 2.11
C VAL A 59 6.56 -10.49 1.24
N ALA A 60 5.98 -10.32 0.05
CA ALA A 60 6.27 -9.18 -0.81
C ALA A 60 5.27 -8.05 -0.56
N ARG A 61 5.77 -6.88 -0.19
CA ARG A 61 4.91 -5.71 0.02
C ARG A 61 4.72 -4.95 -1.30
N HIS A 62 3.49 -4.95 -1.78
CA HIS A 62 3.08 -4.08 -2.87
C HIS A 62 2.75 -2.69 -2.30
N MET A 63 3.40 -1.65 -2.82
CA MET A 63 3.01 -0.25 -2.62
C MET A 63 2.84 0.43 -3.98
N SER A 64 1.64 0.95 -4.28
CA SER A 64 1.38 1.56 -5.59
C SER A 64 2.39 2.67 -5.89
N LYS A 65 2.81 2.73 -7.15
CA LYS A 65 3.75 3.74 -7.70
C LYS A 65 5.21 3.55 -7.27
N THR A 66 5.53 2.47 -6.57
CA THR A 66 6.91 2.04 -6.26
C THR A 66 7.33 0.77 -7.01
N GLY A 67 6.74 0.53 -8.18
CA GLY A 67 6.97 -0.71 -8.93
C GLY A 67 6.29 -1.95 -8.33
N GLY A 68 5.34 -1.77 -7.39
CA GLY A 68 4.65 -2.87 -6.73
C GLY A 68 3.92 -3.81 -7.70
N THR A 69 3.21 -3.29 -8.71
CA THR A 69 2.46 -4.11 -9.67
C THR A 69 3.40 -4.96 -10.53
N PHE A 70 4.48 -4.36 -11.03
CA PHE A 70 5.53 -5.07 -11.75
C PHE A 70 6.19 -6.13 -10.87
N SER A 71 6.48 -5.79 -9.60
CA SER A 71 7.07 -6.72 -8.64
C SER A 71 6.17 -7.91 -8.35
N GLU A 72 4.86 -7.68 -8.18
CA GLU A 72 3.88 -8.75 -7.99
C GLU A 72 3.90 -9.71 -9.18
N ALA A 73 3.74 -9.20 -10.40
CA ALA A 73 3.74 -10.01 -11.61
C ALA A 73 5.06 -10.78 -11.81
N LEU A 74 6.20 -10.13 -11.62
CA LEU A 74 7.51 -10.77 -11.75
C LEU A 74 7.73 -11.85 -10.68
N LEU A 75 7.41 -11.55 -9.42
CA LEU A 75 7.59 -12.49 -8.31
C LEU A 75 6.73 -13.74 -8.49
N GLU A 76 5.50 -13.61 -9.01
CA GLU A 76 4.63 -14.75 -9.34
C GLU A 76 5.17 -15.65 -10.46
N GLN A 77 6.06 -15.13 -11.30
CA GLN A 77 6.70 -15.88 -12.39
C GLN A 77 8.00 -16.55 -11.95
N VAL A 78 8.74 -15.93 -11.02
CA VAL A 78 10.09 -16.38 -10.64
C VAL A 78 10.13 -17.11 -9.31
N VAL A 79 9.10 -17.01 -8.47
CA VAL A 79 9.03 -17.69 -7.18
C VAL A 79 7.82 -18.60 -7.12
N ASN A 80 8.03 -19.82 -6.63
CA ASN A 80 6.94 -20.77 -6.41
C ASN A 80 5.89 -20.18 -5.46
N LYS A 81 4.63 -20.14 -5.92
CA LYS A 81 3.49 -19.51 -5.23
C LYS A 81 3.25 -20.05 -3.82
N THR A 82 3.61 -21.30 -3.54
CA THR A 82 3.50 -21.89 -2.19
C THR A 82 4.32 -21.12 -1.15
N PHE A 83 5.44 -20.52 -1.58
CA PHE A 83 6.35 -19.77 -0.73
C PHE A 83 6.19 -18.25 -0.85
N LEU A 84 5.26 -17.76 -1.69
CA LEU A 84 5.06 -16.34 -1.94
C LEU A 84 3.70 -15.85 -1.43
N ARG A 85 3.72 -14.82 -0.59
CA ARG A 85 2.53 -14.06 -0.21
C ARG A 85 2.72 -12.59 -0.58
N ILE A 86 1.76 -12.03 -1.30
CA ILE A 86 1.77 -10.62 -1.69
C ILE A 86 0.78 -9.85 -0.84
N ILE A 87 1.24 -8.78 -0.18
CA ILE A 87 0.40 -7.91 0.65
C ILE A 87 0.16 -6.61 -0.13
N ARG A 88 -1.08 -6.44 -0.62
CA ARG A 88 -1.51 -5.30 -1.45
C ARG A 88 -1.76 -4.04 -0.64
N ASP A 89 -1.85 -2.89 -1.30
CA ASP A 89 -2.11 -1.57 -0.69
C ASP A 89 -3.30 -1.51 0.26
N THR A 90 -4.24 -2.42 0.10
CA THR A 90 -5.44 -2.53 0.92
C THR A 90 -5.19 -3.22 2.26
N ASP A 91 -4.11 -3.99 2.40
CA ASP A 91 -3.81 -4.87 3.53
C ASP A 91 -2.58 -4.36 4.28
N ALA A 92 -2.49 -4.61 5.58
CA ALA A 92 -1.36 -4.15 6.40
C ALA A 92 -0.30 -5.22 6.52
N LEU A 93 0.95 -4.78 6.61
CA LEU A 93 2.03 -5.62 7.06
C LEU A 93 2.02 -5.67 8.60
N THR A 94 1.28 -6.63 9.17
CA THR A 94 1.18 -6.76 10.63
C THR A 94 2.52 -7.16 11.26
N PRO A 95 2.76 -6.85 12.56
CA PRO A 95 3.93 -7.36 13.28
C PRO A 95 4.09 -8.88 13.16
N GLN A 96 2.98 -9.65 13.22
CA GLN A 96 2.98 -11.10 13.07
C GLN A 96 3.45 -11.56 11.69
N LEU A 97 3.10 -10.80 10.64
CA LEU A 97 3.61 -11.07 9.30
C LEU A 97 5.10 -10.74 9.18
N ARG A 98 5.61 -9.75 9.92
CA ARG A 98 7.04 -9.42 9.92
C ARG A 98 7.88 -10.44 10.68
N SER A 99 7.45 -10.86 11.86
CA SER A 99 8.27 -11.69 12.76
C SER A 99 8.48 -13.14 12.31
N GLY A 100 7.76 -13.61 11.29
CA GLY A 100 7.82 -15.02 10.84
C GLY A 100 8.09 -15.21 9.35
N ASN A 101 8.37 -14.14 8.61
CA ASN A 101 8.53 -14.18 7.15
C ASN A 101 9.69 -13.31 6.70
N PHE A 102 10.27 -13.64 5.55
CA PHE A 102 11.20 -12.74 4.86
C PHE A 102 10.40 -11.70 4.07
N VAL A 103 10.52 -10.43 4.46
CA VAL A 103 9.77 -9.31 3.93
C VAL A 103 10.57 -8.56 2.86
N LEU A 104 10.01 -8.46 1.66
CA LEU A 104 10.48 -7.54 0.64
C LEU A 104 9.73 -6.22 0.72
N GLY A 105 10.46 -5.14 0.96
CA GLY A 105 9.95 -3.77 0.82
C GLY A 105 10.18 -3.24 -0.59
N THR A 106 9.26 -2.39 -1.05
CA THR A 106 9.45 -1.55 -2.24
C THR A 106 9.49 -0.09 -1.83
N MET A 107 10.44 0.65 -2.41
CA MET A 107 10.60 2.07 -2.16
C MET A 107 10.93 2.82 -3.46
N ARG A 108 10.52 4.08 -3.51
CA ARG A 108 10.80 5.02 -4.60
C ARG A 108 11.21 6.33 -3.98
N ASN A 109 12.07 7.09 -4.65
CA ASN A 109 12.36 8.46 -4.28
C ASN A 109 11.06 9.26 -4.05
N PRO A 110 10.90 9.97 -2.92
CA PRO A 110 9.67 10.72 -2.64
C PRO A 110 9.22 11.67 -3.74
N CYS A 111 10.16 12.43 -4.33
CA CYS A 111 9.82 13.36 -5.40
C CYS A 111 9.37 12.64 -6.68
N ASP A 112 10.03 11.53 -7.05
CA ASP A 112 9.58 10.71 -8.18
C ASP A 112 8.22 10.05 -7.91
N LEU A 113 7.93 9.69 -6.66
CA LEU A 113 6.62 9.16 -6.29
C LEU A 113 5.53 10.22 -6.46
N GLN A 114 5.79 11.48 -6.10
CA GLN A 114 4.84 12.58 -6.29
C GLN A 114 4.49 12.75 -7.77
N VAL A 115 5.49 12.83 -8.64
CA VAL A 115 5.29 12.92 -10.09
C VAL A 115 4.46 11.74 -10.59
N SER A 116 4.85 10.52 -10.21
CA SER A 116 4.15 9.31 -10.60
C SER A 116 2.70 9.29 -10.14
N LEU A 117 2.42 9.73 -8.92
CA LEU A 117 1.09 9.75 -8.33
C LEU A 117 0.19 10.83 -8.95
N ALA A 118 0.73 12.03 -9.18
CA ALA A 118 0.02 13.15 -9.78
C ALA A 118 -0.47 12.83 -11.19
N HIS A 119 0.32 12.11 -11.98
CA HIS A 119 -0.06 11.70 -13.35
C HIS A 119 -0.98 10.47 -13.39
N PHE A 120 -0.92 9.59 -12.39
CA PHE A 120 -1.71 8.36 -12.40
C PHE A 120 -3.09 8.52 -11.80
N ALA A 121 -3.16 9.10 -10.60
CA ALA A 121 -4.40 9.20 -9.85
C ALA A 121 -4.25 10.33 -8.81
N PRO A 122 -4.26 11.61 -9.23
CA PRO A 122 -4.01 12.73 -8.34
C PRO A 122 -5.04 12.82 -7.21
N SER A 123 -6.25 12.30 -7.41
CA SER A 123 -7.28 12.19 -6.38
C SER A 123 -6.89 11.26 -5.22
N LYS A 124 -6.05 10.24 -5.44
CA LYS A 124 -5.56 9.35 -4.38
C LYS A 124 -4.82 10.11 -3.30
N ALA A 125 -4.23 11.25 -3.65
CA ALA A 125 -3.55 12.08 -2.69
C ALA A 125 -4.46 12.78 -1.68
N PHE A 126 -5.73 12.93 -2.02
CA PHE A 126 -6.73 13.54 -1.16
C PHE A 126 -7.70 12.50 -0.59
N MET A 127 -7.40 11.21 -0.75
CA MET A 127 -8.15 10.13 -0.11
C MET A 127 -7.75 10.00 1.36
N GLY A 128 -8.69 9.46 2.12
CA GLY A 128 -8.60 9.43 3.57
C GLY A 128 -8.92 10.78 4.16
N GLU A 129 -8.99 10.81 5.47
CA GLU A 129 -9.72 11.87 6.17
C GLU A 129 -8.77 12.85 6.90
N TRP A 130 -7.46 12.68 6.71
CA TRP A 130 -6.43 13.59 7.24
C TRP A 130 -6.51 14.94 6.53
N ARG A 131 -6.52 16.03 7.30
CA ARG A 131 -6.61 17.38 6.77
C ARG A 131 -5.44 17.64 5.83
N THR A 132 -5.76 18.01 4.59
CA THR A 132 -4.79 18.45 3.60
C THR A 132 -4.42 19.91 3.85
N MET A 133 -3.25 20.34 3.36
CA MET A 133 -2.80 21.73 3.49
C MET A 133 -3.64 22.71 2.68
N GLY A 134 -4.26 22.25 1.59
CA GLY A 134 -5.13 23.07 0.75
C GLY A 134 -6.26 22.27 0.10
N PRO A 135 -7.10 22.92 -0.73
CA PRO A 135 -8.19 22.26 -1.42
C PRO A 135 -7.68 21.19 -2.39
N PRO A 136 -8.44 20.09 -2.61
CA PRO A 136 -8.08 19.08 -3.59
C PRO A 136 -7.95 19.69 -4.98
N ILE A 137 -6.77 19.57 -5.57
CA ILE A 137 -6.55 19.90 -6.98
C ILE A 137 -6.77 18.61 -7.76
N ARG A 138 -7.68 18.67 -8.73
CA ARG A 138 -8.03 17.54 -9.59
C ARG A 138 -7.68 17.91 -11.02
N PRO A 139 -6.41 17.71 -11.43
CA PRO A 139 -6.05 17.89 -12.81
C PRO A 139 -6.95 17.04 -13.70
N LYS A 140 -7.32 17.59 -14.86
CA LYS A 140 -8.10 16.87 -15.86
C LYS A 140 -7.27 15.68 -16.38
N LYS A 141 -7.93 14.62 -16.82
CA LYS A 141 -7.26 13.43 -17.33
C LYS A 141 -6.28 13.78 -18.47
N GLU A 142 -6.66 14.71 -19.34
CA GLU A 142 -5.84 15.15 -20.46
C GLU A 142 -4.54 15.84 -20.00
N GLN A 143 -4.56 16.51 -18.84
CA GLN A 143 -3.38 17.13 -18.23
C GLN A 143 -2.49 16.05 -17.61
N CYS A 144 -3.08 15.05 -16.96
CA CYS A 144 -2.34 13.89 -16.45
C CYS A 144 -1.67 13.07 -17.57
N ASP A 145 -2.29 12.98 -18.75
CA ASP A 145 -1.78 12.18 -19.87
C ASP A 145 -0.69 12.89 -20.69
N ARG A 146 -0.69 14.23 -20.70
CA ARG A 146 0.26 15.07 -21.49
C ARG A 146 1.42 15.65 -20.66
N GLY A 147 1.40 15.46 -19.36
CA GLY A 147 2.27 16.16 -18.42
C GLY A 147 1.54 17.33 -17.77
N LEU A 148 1.58 17.37 -16.44
CA LEU A 148 1.04 18.50 -15.68
C LEU A 148 1.90 19.74 -15.91
N GLU A 149 1.26 20.91 -16.04
CA GLU A 149 1.96 22.18 -15.98
C GLU A 149 2.60 22.35 -14.60
N SER A 150 3.82 22.92 -14.53
CA SER A 150 4.58 23.05 -13.28
C SER A 150 3.79 23.75 -12.17
N GLY A 151 3.05 24.82 -12.47
CA GLY A 151 2.25 25.53 -11.47
C GLY A 151 1.09 24.69 -10.89
N ILE A 152 0.46 23.85 -11.73
CA ILE A 152 -0.59 22.92 -11.29
C ILE A 152 0.01 21.81 -10.44
N PHE A 153 1.15 21.27 -10.85
CA PHE A 153 1.87 20.24 -10.09
C PHE A 153 2.35 20.76 -8.73
N GLU A 154 3.00 21.92 -8.69
CA GLU A 154 3.45 22.58 -7.46
C GLU A 154 2.28 22.76 -6.49
N SER A 155 1.16 23.32 -6.97
CA SER A 155 -0.04 23.51 -6.16
C SER A 155 -0.60 22.18 -5.66
N TRP A 156 -0.62 21.13 -6.51
CA TRP A 156 -1.08 19.80 -6.12
C TRP A 156 -0.21 19.19 -5.02
N VAL A 157 1.13 19.25 -5.14
CA VAL A 157 2.07 18.77 -4.11
C VAL A 157 1.83 19.51 -2.81
N LEU A 158 1.83 20.84 -2.85
CA LEU A 158 1.66 21.68 -1.66
C LEU A 158 0.36 21.36 -0.93
N ASN A 159 -0.75 21.20 -1.67
CA ASN A 159 -2.06 20.89 -1.11
C ASN A 159 -2.19 19.44 -0.65
N SER A 160 -1.51 18.49 -1.29
CA SER A 160 -1.62 17.07 -0.95
C SER A 160 -1.02 16.70 0.42
N ARG A 161 -0.08 17.51 0.92
CA ARG A 161 0.55 17.31 2.24
C ARG A 161 -0.50 17.32 3.35
N ARG A 162 -0.23 16.57 4.43
CA ARG A 162 -1.10 16.53 5.60
C ARG A 162 -0.71 17.62 6.59
N LYS A 163 -1.69 18.41 7.01
CA LYS A 163 -1.56 19.39 8.08
C LYS A 163 -1.58 18.65 9.41
N THR A 164 -0.47 18.66 10.14
CA THR A 164 -0.39 18.10 11.50
C THR A 164 0.08 19.16 12.50
N LYS A 165 -0.12 18.90 13.79
CA LYS A 165 0.37 19.80 14.86
C LYS A 165 1.90 19.94 14.89
N ALA A 166 2.64 18.91 14.46
CA ALA A 166 4.10 18.91 14.44
C ALA A 166 4.69 19.42 13.10
N GLY A 167 3.84 19.86 12.17
CA GLY A 167 4.24 20.37 10.85
C GLY A 167 3.60 19.61 9.69
N PRO A 168 3.81 20.06 8.44
CA PRO A 168 3.33 19.34 7.27
C PRO A 168 4.02 17.98 7.13
N VAL A 169 3.26 16.95 6.75
CA VAL A 169 3.80 15.63 6.43
C VAL A 169 3.53 15.32 4.97
N GLY A 170 4.56 14.87 4.27
CA GLY A 170 4.49 14.47 2.87
C GLY A 170 3.60 13.25 2.67
N ILE A 171 3.06 13.10 1.46
CA ILE A 171 2.13 12.00 1.19
C ILE A 171 2.81 10.64 1.31
N GLN A 172 4.09 10.55 0.92
CA GLN A 172 4.78 9.28 0.95
C GLN A 172 5.02 8.84 2.39
N SER A 173 5.37 9.74 3.30
CA SER A 173 5.50 9.45 4.74
C SER A 173 4.22 8.89 5.32
N VAL A 174 3.07 9.48 5.01
CA VAL A 174 1.77 8.97 5.45
C VAL A 174 1.49 7.58 4.90
N ARG A 175 1.73 7.39 3.59
CA ARG A 175 1.53 6.08 2.94
C ARG A 175 2.48 5.03 3.50
N PHE A 176 3.75 5.36 3.65
CA PHE A 176 4.76 4.48 4.22
C PHE A 176 4.35 4.06 5.63
N TRP A 177 3.97 5.03 6.47
CA TRP A 177 3.48 4.75 7.82
C TRP A 177 2.29 3.78 7.80
N LEU A 178 1.23 4.08 7.05
CA LEU A 178 0.05 3.20 6.95
C LEU A 178 0.40 1.79 6.46
N MET A 179 1.37 1.69 5.56
CA MET A 179 1.67 0.45 4.84
C MET A 179 2.65 -0.46 5.57
N TYR A 180 3.57 0.12 6.35
CA TYR A 180 4.71 -0.58 6.94
C TYR A 180 4.81 -0.47 8.47
N LEU A 181 4.33 0.62 9.06
CA LEU A 181 4.59 0.94 10.47
C LEU A 181 3.33 0.87 11.33
N ALA A 182 2.20 1.34 10.80
CA ALA A 182 0.96 1.46 11.53
C ALA A 182 0.36 0.08 11.84
N SER A 183 -0.44 0.03 12.89
CA SER A 183 -1.30 -1.13 13.15
C SER A 183 -2.26 -1.34 11.98
N HIS A 184 -2.59 -2.60 11.69
CA HIS A 184 -3.60 -2.94 10.66
C HIS A 184 -4.95 -2.27 10.90
N LYS A 185 -5.26 -1.95 12.15
CA LYS A 185 -6.45 -1.20 12.54
C LYS A 185 -6.48 0.25 12.02
N CYS A 186 -5.36 0.79 11.53
CA CYS A 186 -5.29 2.10 10.87
C CYS A 186 -5.66 2.06 9.38
N LEU A 187 -5.72 0.88 8.74
CA LEU A 187 -6.08 0.73 7.32
C LEU A 187 -7.57 0.76 6.96
N PRO A 188 -8.53 0.29 7.80
CA PRO A 188 -9.96 0.37 7.49
C PRO A 188 -10.43 1.77 7.08
N ILE A 189 -9.79 2.82 7.60
CA ILE A 189 -9.95 4.23 7.22
C ILE A 189 -9.84 4.42 5.69
N VAL A 190 -8.93 3.68 5.03
CA VAL A 190 -8.70 3.77 3.58
C VAL A 190 -9.74 2.98 2.79
N ARG A 191 -10.17 1.80 3.28
CA ARG A 191 -11.11 0.92 2.58
C ARG A 191 -12.52 1.48 2.53
N GLU A 192 -13.00 2.03 3.65
CA GLU A 192 -14.37 2.55 3.74
C GLU A 192 -14.57 3.77 2.83
N TYR A 193 -13.55 4.63 2.73
CA TYR A 193 -13.54 5.77 1.81
C TYR A 193 -13.61 5.34 0.34
N ALA A 194 -12.89 4.28 -0.03
CA ALA A 194 -12.92 3.74 -1.39
C ALA A 194 -14.29 3.16 -1.76
N ALA A 195 -15.01 2.57 -0.80
CA ALA A 195 -16.30 1.94 -1.02
C ALA A 195 -17.48 2.94 -1.11
N LYS A 196 -17.49 4.00 -0.28
CA LYS A 196 -18.66 4.89 -0.15
C LYS A 196 -18.68 6.07 -1.12
N GLY A 197 -17.56 6.35 -1.79
CA GLY A 197 -17.45 7.44 -2.76
C GLY A 197 -17.59 8.85 -2.16
N PRO A 198 -17.25 9.91 -2.92
CA PRO A 198 -17.15 11.28 -2.40
C PRO A 198 -18.49 11.99 -2.14
N LYS A 199 -19.64 11.35 -2.39
CA LYS A 199 -20.97 12.00 -2.37
C LYS A 199 -21.58 12.16 -0.97
N ASN A 200 -21.05 11.49 0.05
CA ASN A 200 -21.57 11.54 1.42
C ASN A 200 -20.62 12.32 2.36
N ARG A 201 -20.46 13.62 2.08
CA ARG A 201 -19.54 14.51 2.83
C ARG A 201 -19.98 14.84 4.25
N GLU A 202 -21.29 14.81 4.55
CA GLU A 202 -21.80 15.14 5.89
C GLU A 202 -21.79 13.95 6.87
N SER A 203 -21.89 12.70 6.37
CA SER A 203 -21.74 11.49 7.19
C SER A 203 -20.29 11.02 7.38
N THR A 204 -19.33 11.69 6.73
CA THR A 204 -17.88 11.43 6.86
C THR A 204 -17.20 12.47 7.77
N ARG A 205 -17.96 13.08 8.68
CA ARG A 205 -17.39 13.73 9.86
C ARG A 205 -16.92 12.61 10.79
N TRP A 206 -15.68 12.16 10.60
CA TRP A 206 -14.89 11.32 11.52
C TRP A 206 -15.58 11.01 12.86
N GLN A 207 -16.48 10.04 12.89
CA GLN A 207 -16.42 9.16 14.04
C GLN A 207 -15.23 8.29 13.69
N TYR A 208 -14.04 8.66 14.21
CA TYR A 208 -12.95 7.70 14.36
C TYR A 208 -13.65 6.42 14.80
N SER A 209 -13.67 5.41 13.91
CA SER A 209 -14.25 4.14 14.28
C SER A 209 -13.59 3.79 15.60
N ARG A 210 -14.36 3.29 16.56
CA ARG A 210 -13.85 2.97 17.90
C ARG A 210 -12.50 2.22 17.81
N ALA A 211 -12.40 1.32 16.83
CA ALA A 211 -11.18 0.61 16.43
C ALA A 211 -9.96 1.49 16.10
N SER A 212 -10.13 2.64 15.45
CA SER A 212 -9.04 3.57 15.12
C SER A 212 -8.51 4.33 16.34
N ARG A 213 -9.38 4.64 17.31
CA ARG A 213 -8.95 5.23 18.60
C ARG A 213 -8.21 4.21 19.44
N GLU A 214 -8.76 2.99 19.52
CA GLU A 214 -8.13 1.85 20.20
C GLU A 214 -6.77 1.49 19.59
N ALA A 215 -6.55 1.78 18.30
CA ALA A 215 -5.30 1.52 17.60
C ALA A 215 -4.28 2.66 17.64
N ASN A 216 -4.59 3.77 18.33
CA ASN A 216 -3.74 4.95 18.43
C ASN A 216 -3.26 5.47 17.05
N CYS A 217 -4.16 5.55 16.06
CA CYS A 217 -3.85 6.04 14.71
C CYS A 217 -3.79 7.59 14.68
N THR A 218 -2.94 8.18 15.53
CA THR A 218 -2.85 9.63 15.75
C THR A 218 -1.70 10.26 14.97
N GLU A 219 -1.75 11.59 14.76
CA GLU A 219 -0.64 12.36 14.18
C GLU A 219 0.66 12.16 14.98
N ALA A 220 0.57 12.17 16.31
CA ALA A 220 1.72 11.95 17.19
C ALA A 220 2.34 10.56 16.99
N HIS A 221 1.51 9.53 16.81
CA HIS A 221 2.00 8.18 16.52
C HIS A 221 2.67 8.11 15.15
N LEU A 222 2.08 8.71 14.10
CA LEU A 222 2.73 8.81 12.79
C LEU A 222 4.13 9.44 12.88
N HIS A 223 4.26 10.57 13.57
CA HIS A 223 5.54 11.27 13.72
C HIS A 223 6.54 10.45 14.52
N SER A 224 6.10 9.87 15.64
CA SER A 224 6.94 9.02 16.49
C SER A 224 7.46 7.82 15.71
N SER A 225 6.59 7.09 15.00
CA SER A 225 6.97 5.93 14.18
C SER A 225 7.92 6.30 13.05
N LEU A 226 7.65 7.39 12.31
CA LEU A 226 8.53 7.82 11.22
C LEU A 226 9.89 8.31 11.74
N LYS A 227 9.93 8.91 12.93
CA LYS A 227 11.17 9.33 13.55
C LYS A 227 12.00 8.14 14.03
N SER A 228 11.38 7.13 14.65
CA SER A 228 12.07 6.03 15.30
C SER A 228 12.38 4.84 14.39
N PHE A 229 11.66 4.64 13.28
CA PHE A 229 11.84 3.42 12.48
C PHE A 229 13.24 3.29 11.89
N ARG A 230 13.65 2.03 11.76
CA ARG A 230 14.82 1.64 10.95
C ARG A 230 14.35 0.77 9.79
N PRO A 231 14.82 1.01 8.54
CA PRO A 231 14.40 0.20 7.40
C PRO A 231 14.58 -1.32 7.59
N THR A 232 15.64 -1.73 8.28
CA THR A 232 15.97 -3.14 8.57
C THR A 232 15.05 -3.81 9.59
N GLU A 233 14.30 -3.03 10.39
CA GLU A 233 13.30 -3.57 11.35
C GLU A 233 11.91 -3.75 10.70
N VAL A 234 11.75 -3.25 9.47
CA VAL A 234 10.48 -3.18 8.77
C VAL A 234 10.43 -4.19 7.62
N ALA A 235 11.54 -4.33 6.90
CA ALA A 235 11.71 -5.33 5.87
C ALA A 235 13.15 -5.86 5.88
N ASP A 236 13.31 -7.14 5.58
CA ASP A 236 14.61 -7.79 5.50
C ASP A 236 15.41 -7.31 4.30
N CYS A 237 14.73 -6.98 3.19
CA CYS A 237 15.36 -6.43 2.01
C CYS A 237 14.47 -5.40 1.30
N TRP A 238 15.11 -4.35 0.77
CA TRP A 238 14.44 -3.25 0.06
C TRP A 238 14.82 -3.24 -1.41
N MET A 239 13.80 -3.12 -2.27
CA MET A 239 13.94 -2.89 -3.70
C MET A 239 13.64 -1.43 -4.02
N PHE A 240 14.58 -0.76 -4.67
CA PHE A 240 14.45 0.64 -5.06
C PHE A 240 14.12 0.73 -6.54
N THR A 241 13.21 1.61 -6.93
CA THR A 241 12.81 1.73 -8.35
C THR A 241 13.97 2.12 -9.27
N GLU A 242 14.99 2.79 -8.73
CA GLU A 242 16.17 3.27 -9.45
C GLU A 242 17.20 2.15 -9.71
N THR A 243 17.22 1.11 -8.87
CA THR A 243 18.17 -0.03 -8.92
C THR A 243 17.43 -1.37 -8.84
N TYR A 244 16.22 -1.40 -9.44
CA TYR A 244 15.23 -2.43 -9.18
C TYR A 244 15.73 -3.85 -9.43
N TRP A 245 16.37 -4.09 -10.57
CA TRP A 245 16.81 -5.42 -10.96
C TRP A 245 17.91 -5.95 -10.06
N GLU A 246 18.88 -5.10 -9.76
CA GLU A 246 20.02 -5.41 -8.89
C GLU A 246 19.55 -5.65 -7.46
N ASP A 247 18.64 -4.82 -6.95
CA ASP A 247 18.09 -5.00 -5.61
C ASP A 247 17.22 -6.26 -5.52
N LEU A 248 16.37 -6.54 -6.51
CA LEU A 248 15.53 -7.74 -6.50
C LEU A 248 16.38 -9.00 -6.57
N GLU A 249 17.40 -9.03 -7.43
CA GLU A 249 18.37 -10.14 -7.49
C GLU A 249 19.04 -10.36 -6.13
N ARG A 250 19.58 -9.30 -5.51
CA ARG A 250 20.16 -9.38 -4.16
C ARG A 250 19.14 -9.90 -3.14
N CYS A 251 17.95 -9.33 -3.09
CA CYS A 251 16.91 -9.75 -2.15
C CYS A 251 16.47 -11.21 -2.36
N LEU A 252 16.47 -11.70 -3.60
CA LEU A 252 16.19 -13.10 -3.93
C LEU A 252 17.31 -14.03 -3.44
N ARG A 253 18.58 -13.61 -3.59
CA ARG A 253 19.72 -14.36 -3.06
C ARG A 253 19.73 -14.41 -1.53
N ASP A 254 19.50 -13.27 -0.88
CA ASP A 254 19.40 -13.19 0.58
C ASP A 254 18.29 -14.12 1.09
N TYR A 255 17.13 -14.11 0.42
CA TYR A 255 16.03 -15.04 0.71
C TYR A 255 16.42 -16.52 0.51
N GLY A 256 17.06 -16.84 -0.62
CA GLY A 256 17.52 -18.20 -0.91
C GLY A 256 18.56 -18.71 0.08
N SER A 257 19.37 -17.82 0.67
CA SER A 257 20.39 -18.19 1.66
C SER A 257 19.83 -18.70 2.98
N LEU A 258 18.53 -18.46 3.25
CA LEU A 258 17.87 -18.88 4.49
C LEU A 258 17.65 -20.40 4.55
N SER A 259 17.47 -21.07 3.41
CA SER A 259 17.47 -22.54 3.31
C SER A 259 17.48 -23.01 1.85
N GLU A 260 17.95 -24.23 1.63
CA GLU A 260 17.97 -24.87 0.31
C GLU A 260 16.58 -24.99 -0.35
N ILE A 261 15.54 -25.27 0.44
CA ILE A 261 14.15 -25.32 -0.06
C ILE A 261 13.76 -23.96 -0.64
N LEU A 262 14.10 -22.85 0.04
CA LEU A 262 13.78 -21.51 -0.44
C LEU A 262 14.63 -21.13 -1.66
N ALA A 263 15.91 -21.53 -1.71
CA ALA A 263 16.75 -21.35 -2.89
C ALA A 263 16.14 -22.05 -4.13
N SER A 264 15.70 -23.30 -3.96
CA SER A 264 15.05 -24.09 -5.03
C SER A 264 13.69 -23.55 -5.47
N SER A 265 13.05 -22.72 -4.64
CA SER A 265 11.78 -22.08 -4.97
C SER A 265 11.89 -20.95 -5.99
N ILE A 266 13.11 -20.52 -6.34
CA ILE A 266 13.40 -19.41 -7.25
C ILE A 266 13.84 -19.95 -8.62
N SER A 267 13.08 -19.64 -9.68
CA SER A 267 13.48 -19.89 -11.05
C SER A 267 14.40 -18.77 -11.56
N TRP A 268 15.70 -18.94 -11.34
CA TRP A 268 16.73 -18.00 -11.82
C TRP A 268 16.77 -17.90 -13.34
N GLU A 269 16.54 -19.00 -14.05
CA GLU A 269 16.41 -19.00 -15.51
C GLU A 269 15.29 -18.06 -15.97
N ARG A 270 14.09 -18.19 -15.37
CA ARG A 270 12.95 -17.31 -15.69
C ARG A 270 13.24 -15.86 -15.33
N PHE A 271 13.91 -15.61 -14.20
CA PHE A 271 14.31 -14.26 -13.79
C PHE A 271 15.22 -13.60 -14.83
N TYR A 272 16.30 -14.26 -15.25
CA TYR A 272 17.22 -13.71 -16.24
C TYR A 272 16.59 -13.61 -17.64
N ALA A 273 15.73 -14.55 -18.03
CA ALA A 273 14.98 -14.47 -19.28
C ALA A 273 14.08 -13.23 -19.34
N ILE A 274 13.37 -12.91 -18.25
CA ILE A 274 12.54 -11.70 -18.16
C ILE A 274 13.41 -10.44 -18.14
N ARG A 275 14.53 -10.44 -17.39
CA ARG A 275 15.44 -9.28 -17.32
C ARG A 275 16.07 -8.96 -18.67
N ALA A 276 16.47 -9.98 -19.43
CA ALA A 276 17.09 -9.81 -20.75
C ALA A 276 16.07 -9.43 -21.85
N ASN A 277 14.80 -9.79 -21.70
CA ASN A 277 13.76 -9.53 -22.69
C ASN A 277 12.85 -8.37 -22.26
N THR A 278 13.15 -7.17 -22.76
CA THR A 278 12.36 -5.96 -22.45
C THR A 278 10.88 -6.12 -22.82
N SER A 279 10.55 -6.81 -23.91
CA SER A 279 9.15 -7.04 -24.30
C SER A 279 8.42 -7.93 -23.30
N LEU A 280 9.07 -8.98 -22.80
CA LEU A 280 8.50 -9.84 -21.76
C LEU A 280 8.34 -9.07 -20.44
N ALA A 281 9.32 -8.26 -20.06
CA ALA A 281 9.21 -7.38 -18.89
C ALA A 281 8.06 -6.36 -19.03
N LEU A 282 7.82 -5.82 -20.23
CA LEU A 282 6.71 -4.91 -20.50
C LEU A 282 5.35 -5.62 -20.45
N SER A 283 5.24 -6.87 -20.93
CA SER A 283 3.98 -7.64 -20.85
C SER A 283 3.56 -8.00 -19.42
N LEU A 284 4.49 -7.96 -18.45
CA LEU A 284 4.13 -8.14 -17.04
C LEU A 284 3.35 -6.94 -16.49
N ASP A 285 3.34 -5.82 -17.22
CA ASP A 285 2.60 -4.63 -16.86
C ASP A 285 1.84 -4.08 -18.08
N ASP A 286 0.85 -4.83 -18.56
CA ASP A 286 -0.06 -4.46 -19.67
C ASP A 286 -0.72 -3.07 -19.49
N ARG A 287 -0.67 -2.49 -18.28
CA ARG A 287 -1.20 -1.14 -18.00
C ARG A 287 -0.25 -0.01 -18.41
N HIS A 288 1.00 -0.33 -18.77
CA HIS A 288 2.05 0.62 -19.12
C HIS A 288 2.53 0.41 -20.57
N SER A 289 1.67 0.74 -21.53
CA SER A 289 2.09 0.91 -22.93
C SER A 289 3.34 1.81 -23.00
N PRO A 290 4.36 1.46 -23.82
CA PRO A 290 5.58 2.25 -24.01
C PRO A 290 5.30 3.74 -24.31
N GLU A 291 4.20 4.01 -25.02
CA GLU A 291 3.75 5.36 -25.34
C GLU A 291 3.51 6.22 -24.09
N ARG A 292 3.06 5.62 -22.97
CA ARG A 292 2.84 6.33 -21.70
C ARG A 292 4.15 6.70 -21.00
N LYS A 293 5.22 5.93 -21.15
CA LYS A 293 6.53 6.24 -20.54
C LYS A 293 7.19 7.45 -21.20
N SER A 294 7.04 7.60 -22.52
CA SER A 294 7.58 8.75 -23.26
C SER A 294 6.97 10.10 -22.86
N ARG A 295 5.77 10.10 -22.25
CA ARG A 295 5.03 11.31 -21.88
C ARG A 295 5.30 11.81 -20.47
N GLN A 296 5.95 11.01 -19.63
CA GLN A 296 6.22 11.43 -18.25
C GLN A 296 7.51 12.24 -18.21
N THR A 297 7.36 13.55 -17.95
CA THR A 297 8.49 14.41 -17.65
C THR A 297 9.19 13.91 -16.37
N GLY A 298 10.52 13.82 -16.41
CA GLY A 298 11.30 13.37 -15.26
C GLY A 298 11.14 14.30 -14.05
N CYS A 299 11.46 13.78 -12.86
CA CYS A 299 11.32 14.51 -11.59
C CYS A 299 11.96 15.91 -11.62
N SER A 300 13.17 16.04 -12.17
CA SER A 300 13.89 17.31 -12.22
C SER A 300 13.16 18.40 -12.99
N ALA A 301 12.27 18.06 -13.92
CA ALA A 301 11.47 19.04 -14.63
C ALA A 301 10.38 19.69 -13.74
N TYR A 302 9.95 19.00 -12.69
CA TYR A 302 8.95 19.49 -11.73
C TYR A 302 9.56 20.14 -10.50
N PHE A 303 10.74 19.70 -10.06
CA PHE A 303 11.44 20.20 -8.87
C PHE A 303 12.67 21.07 -9.24
N GLN A 304 12.49 21.96 -10.22
CA GLN A 304 13.53 22.88 -10.67
C GLN A 304 13.89 23.91 -9.61
N LYS A 305 12.88 24.43 -8.90
CA LYS A 305 13.04 25.44 -7.83
C LYS A 305 13.58 24.78 -6.57
N GLU A 306 14.71 25.28 -6.06
CA GLU A 306 15.35 24.72 -4.86
C GLU A 306 14.45 24.79 -3.63
N ASP A 307 13.74 25.92 -3.42
CA ASP A 307 12.83 26.06 -2.29
C ASP A 307 11.68 25.04 -2.33
N PHE A 308 11.16 24.74 -3.53
CA PHE A 308 10.11 23.74 -3.71
C PHE A 308 10.63 22.32 -3.44
N ARG A 309 11.85 22.03 -3.88
CA ARG A 309 12.55 20.78 -3.58
C ARG A 309 12.73 20.59 -2.07
N LYS A 310 13.23 21.63 -1.40
CA LYS A 310 13.44 21.64 0.06
C LYS A 310 12.13 21.44 0.81
N LEU A 311 11.05 22.09 0.39
CA LEU A 311 9.72 21.93 0.98
C LEU A 311 9.21 20.48 0.94
N GLU A 312 9.48 19.75 -0.13
CA GLU A 312 9.13 18.33 -0.22
C GLU A 312 10.08 17.47 0.63
N MET A 313 11.38 17.76 0.60
CA MET A 313 12.36 17.08 1.44
C MET A 313 12.07 17.23 2.94
N ASP A 314 11.64 18.40 3.39
CA ASP A 314 11.25 18.66 4.77
C ASP A 314 9.96 17.89 5.14
N ALA A 315 9.00 17.80 4.22
CA ALA A 315 7.75 17.09 4.45
C ALA A 315 7.91 15.56 4.56
N ASP A 316 8.89 15.00 3.83
CA ASP A 316 9.23 13.56 3.82
C ASP A 316 10.63 13.29 4.43
N VAL A 317 11.08 14.14 5.36
CA VAL A 317 12.46 14.16 5.89
C VAL A 317 12.96 12.82 6.40
N HIS A 318 12.08 12.07 7.08
CA HIS A 318 12.44 10.77 7.61
C HIS A 318 12.68 9.75 6.49
N LEU A 319 11.91 9.78 5.40
CA LEU A 319 12.15 8.87 4.28
C LEU A 319 13.42 9.24 3.52
N PHE A 320 13.67 10.53 3.27
CA PHE A 320 14.91 11.00 2.66
C PHE A 320 16.13 10.57 3.47
N SER A 321 16.12 10.88 4.77
CA SER A 321 17.22 10.53 5.68
C SER A 321 17.39 9.01 5.81
N ARG A 322 16.29 8.26 6.05
CA ARG A 322 16.33 6.81 6.35
C ARG A 322 16.60 5.93 5.12
N PHE A 323 16.46 6.45 3.90
CA PHE A 323 16.83 5.71 2.69
C PHE A 323 18.01 6.33 1.93
N GLY A 324 18.52 7.50 2.34
CA GLY A 324 19.66 8.15 1.68
C GLY A 324 19.29 8.76 0.33
N TYR A 325 18.07 9.28 0.20
CA TYR A 325 17.63 9.93 -1.03
C TYR A 325 18.04 11.40 -1.09
N GLN A 326 18.15 11.89 -2.32
CA GLN A 326 18.08 13.32 -2.67
C GLN A 326 16.91 13.50 -3.62
N CYS A 327 16.17 14.61 -3.54
CA CYS A 327 15.02 14.80 -4.43
C CYS A 327 15.45 14.82 -5.91
N CYS A 328 14.84 13.96 -6.72
CA CYS A 328 15.19 13.72 -8.13
C CYS A 328 16.61 13.19 -8.39
N GLY A 329 17.35 12.84 -7.34
CA GLY A 329 18.69 12.28 -7.43
C GLY A 329 18.71 10.78 -7.20
N ALA A 330 19.80 10.16 -7.64
CA ALA A 330 20.09 8.79 -7.26
C ALA A 330 20.24 8.66 -5.73
N ARG A 331 19.89 7.48 -5.21
CA ARG A 331 20.13 7.14 -3.81
C ARG A 331 21.65 7.15 -3.56
N GLN A 332 22.08 7.82 -2.50
CA GLN A 332 23.48 7.74 -2.09
C GLN A 332 23.76 6.36 -1.47
N PRO A 333 24.85 5.69 -1.84
CA PRO A 333 25.28 4.48 -1.17
C PRO A 333 25.39 4.77 0.33
N ARG A 334 24.66 4.02 1.15
CA ARG A 334 24.86 4.11 2.58
C ARG A 334 26.16 3.42 2.91
N ASN A 335 27.10 4.17 3.46
CA ASN A 335 28.20 3.59 4.22
C ASN A 335 27.54 2.92 5.43
N HIS A 336 27.28 1.62 5.33
CA HIS A 336 26.84 0.80 6.45
C HIS A 336 28.00 0.78 7.46
N ARG A 337 28.00 1.74 8.39
CA ARG A 337 28.85 1.75 9.58
C ARG A 337 28.07 1.19 10.76
#